data_AF-A0A511Z5J8-F1
#
_entry.id   AF-A0A511Z5J8-F1
#
_cell.length_a   1.000
_cell.length_b   1.000
_cell.length_c   1.000
_cell.angle_alpha   90.00
_cell.angle_beta   90.00
_cell.angle_gamma   90.00
#
_symmetry.space_group_name_H-M   'P 1'
#
loop_
_entity.id
_entity.type
_entity.pdbx_description
1 polymer ?
#
loop_
_entity_poly.entity_id
_entity_poly.type
_entity_poly.pdbx_seq_one_letter_code
_entity_poly.pdbx_strand_id
1 'polypeptide(L)'
;MFVDKLKHAIEEEYKAYTYYKSMYEKTDDPLWKDFIQHAYEDEKSHYEMFQQLYYMMTGTFVQNPKKPLPCYNFKECVKQSLVDELDAVEMYKEMLLTVPFQQAYNPIFIAMHDEMEHAIRMSTIYNSLK
;
A
#
# COMPACT_ATOMS: atom_id res chain seq x y z
N MET A 1 7.69 -10.80 14.96
CA MET A 1 6.40 -11.45 15.32
C MET A 1 5.28 -10.83 14.48
N PHE A 2 4.06 -11.41 14.41
CA PHE A 2 2.97 -10.86 13.56
C PHE A 2 2.67 -9.38 13.83
N VAL A 3 2.68 -8.97 15.10
CA VAL A 3 2.48 -7.57 15.53
C VAL A 3 3.53 -6.63 14.94
N ASP A 4 4.79 -7.05 14.84
CA ASP A 4 5.86 -6.23 14.25
C ASP A 4 5.65 -6.06 12.74
N LYS A 5 5.24 -7.13 12.04
CA LYS A 5 4.89 -7.07 10.63
C LYS A 5 3.67 -6.18 10.39
N LEU A 6 2.66 -6.28 11.24
CA LEU A 6 1.48 -5.42 11.16
C LEU A 6 1.82 -3.94 11.42
N LYS A 7 2.71 -3.66 12.38
CA LYS A 7 3.20 -2.29 12.57
C LYS A 7 3.94 -1.78 11.34
N HIS A 8 4.81 -2.60 10.75
CA HIS A 8 5.53 -2.25 9.54
C HIS A 8 4.58 -1.98 8.37
N ALA A 9 3.59 -2.84 8.15
CA ALA A 9 2.53 -2.67 7.16
C ALA A 9 1.85 -1.30 7.32
N ILE A 10 1.40 -0.95 8.53
CA ILE A 10 0.78 0.37 8.81
C ILE A 10 1.69 1.53 8.41
N GLU A 11 3.00 1.42 8.63
CA GLU A 11 3.94 2.46 8.24
C GLU A 11 4.13 2.53 6.71
N GLU A 12 4.14 1.39 6.01
CA GLU A 12 4.26 1.33 4.55
C GLU A 12 2.98 1.80 3.85
N GLU A 13 1.79 1.35 4.25
CA GLU A 13 0.50 1.80 3.71
C GLU A 13 0.34 3.33 3.80
N TYR A 14 0.75 3.92 4.94
CA TYR A 14 0.72 5.36 5.09
C TYR A 14 1.70 6.06 4.12
N LYS A 15 2.89 5.48 3.90
CA LYS A 15 3.87 6.02 2.95
C LYS A 15 3.33 5.92 1.54
N ALA A 16 2.83 4.76 1.12
CA ALA A 16 2.27 4.51 -0.19
C ALA A 16 1.11 5.48 -0.49
N TYR A 17 0.15 5.63 0.42
CA TYR A 17 -0.92 6.63 0.32
C TYR A 17 -0.38 8.04 -0.01
N THR A 18 0.59 8.50 0.78
CA THR A 18 1.14 9.85 0.58
C THR A 18 2.01 9.97 -0.66
N TYR A 19 2.70 8.90 -1.04
CA TYR A 19 3.55 8.83 -2.21
C TYR A 19 2.72 8.83 -3.50
N TYR A 20 1.67 8.02 -3.57
CA TYR A 20 0.76 7.93 -4.72
C TYR A 20 -0.01 9.24 -4.92
N LYS A 21 -0.42 9.91 -3.85
CA LYS A 21 -0.93 11.29 -3.96
C LYS A 21 0.06 12.25 -4.61
N SER A 22 1.35 12.11 -4.32
CA SER A 22 2.36 12.94 -4.98
C SER A 22 2.61 12.56 -6.45
N MET A 23 2.40 11.29 -6.81
CA MET A 23 2.47 10.80 -8.19
C MET A 23 1.28 11.25 -9.03
N TYR A 24 0.09 11.32 -8.43
CA TYR A 24 -1.14 11.78 -9.10
C TYR A 24 -0.94 13.17 -9.73
N GLU A 25 -0.17 14.05 -9.08
CA GLU A 25 0.18 15.39 -9.56
C GLU A 25 1.26 15.42 -10.65
N LYS A 26 1.79 14.26 -11.09
CA LYS A 26 2.89 14.16 -12.07
C LYS A 26 2.46 13.73 -13.46
N THR A 27 1.19 13.44 -13.64
CA THR A 27 0.62 13.06 -14.93
C THR A 27 -0.63 13.89 -15.16
N ASP A 28 -0.98 14.14 -16.42
CA ASP A 28 -2.28 14.69 -16.83
C ASP A 28 -3.12 13.68 -17.61
N ASP A 29 -2.59 12.48 -17.83
CA ASP A 29 -3.33 11.40 -18.47
C ASP A 29 -4.47 10.93 -17.55
N PRO A 30 -5.73 10.96 -18.02
CA PRO A 30 -6.89 10.59 -17.21
C PRO A 30 -6.84 9.15 -16.71
N LEU A 31 -6.32 8.20 -17.51
CA LEU A 31 -6.26 6.79 -17.12
C LEU A 31 -5.22 6.57 -16.02
N TRP A 32 -4.06 7.22 -16.13
CA TRP A 32 -3.04 7.14 -15.09
C TRP A 32 -3.48 7.83 -13.80
N LYS A 33 -4.21 8.95 -13.90
CA LYS A 33 -4.83 9.58 -12.73
C LYS A 33 -5.81 8.66 -12.03
N ASP A 34 -6.69 7.98 -12.78
CA ASP A 34 -7.65 7.02 -12.24
C ASP A 34 -6.95 5.86 -11.52
N PHE A 35 -5.93 5.25 -12.16
CA PHE A 35 -5.17 4.15 -11.56
C PHE A 35 -4.46 4.56 -10.26
N ILE A 36 -3.81 5.72 -10.25
CA ILE A 36 -3.08 6.22 -9.07
C ILE A 36 -4.06 6.66 -7.97
N GLN A 37 -5.20 7.23 -8.36
CA GLN A 37 -6.24 7.62 -7.42
C GLN A 37 -6.82 6.42 -6.70
N HIS A 38 -7.17 5.39 -7.46
CA HIS A 38 -7.66 4.13 -6.91
C HIS A 38 -6.68 3.57 -5.89
N ALA A 39 -5.41 3.43 -6.28
CA ALA A 39 -4.38 2.92 -5.39
C ALA A 39 -4.29 3.72 -4.08
N TYR A 40 -4.16 5.05 -4.12
CA TYR A 40 -4.04 5.81 -2.86
C TYR A 40 -5.30 5.78 -1.99
N GLU A 41 -6.49 5.56 -2.57
CA GLU A 41 -7.73 5.41 -1.79
C GLU A 41 -7.76 4.07 -1.06
N ASP A 42 -7.22 3.03 -1.68
CA ASP A 42 -7.06 1.69 -1.11
C ASP A 42 -5.96 1.67 -0.04
N GLU A 43 -4.77 2.25 -0.28
CA GLU A 43 -3.69 2.39 0.72
C GLU A 43 -4.19 3.06 2.01
N LYS A 44 -5.04 4.07 1.86
CA LYS A 44 -5.65 4.75 3.01
C LYS A 44 -6.58 3.80 3.78
N SER A 45 -7.38 3.01 3.07
CA SER A 45 -8.28 2.03 3.66
C SER A 45 -7.49 0.90 4.34
N HIS A 46 -6.43 0.40 3.72
CA HIS A 46 -5.51 -0.59 4.30
C HIS A 46 -4.88 -0.07 5.59
N TYR A 47 -4.31 1.15 5.57
CA TYR A 47 -3.80 1.82 6.76
C TYR A 47 -4.82 1.85 7.90
N GLU A 48 -6.05 2.27 7.61
CA GLU A 48 -7.13 2.37 8.61
C GLU A 48 -7.51 0.98 9.16
N MET A 49 -7.65 -0.03 8.29
CA MET A 49 -7.95 -1.40 8.70
C MET A 49 -6.84 -2.00 9.57
N PHE A 50 -5.58 -1.83 9.18
CA PHE A 50 -4.44 -2.34 9.93
C PHE A 50 -4.26 -1.63 11.27
N GLN A 51 -4.54 -0.32 11.34
CA GLN A 51 -4.60 0.41 12.61
C GLN A 51 -5.64 -0.19 13.56
N GLN A 52 -6.82 -0.56 13.06
CA GLN A 52 -7.83 -1.24 13.88
C GLN A 52 -7.35 -2.62 14.35
N LEU A 53 -6.73 -3.42 13.48
CA LEU A 53 -6.16 -4.72 13.86
C LEU A 53 -5.07 -4.57 14.93
N TYR A 54 -4.17 -3.59 14.75
CA TYR A 54 -3.09 -3.35 15.70
C TYR A 54 -3.63 -2.90 17.06
N TYR A 55 -4.68 -2.07 17.07
CA TYR A 55 -5.40 -1.71 18.29
C TYR A 55 -6.03 -2.93 18.98
N MET A 56 -6.68 -3.82 18.24
CA MET A 56 -7.25 -5.05 18.82
C MET A 56 -6.18 -5.93 19.48
N MET A 57 -4.96 -5.97 18.94
CA MET A 57 -3.86 -6.78 19.48
C MET A 57 -3.12 -6.11 20.65
N THR A 58 -2.99 -4.79 20.65
CA THR A 58 -2.06 -4.08 21.54
C THR A 58 -2.72 -3.06 22.47
N GLY A 59 -3.98 -2.68 22.20
CA GLY A 59 -4.68 -1.60 22.88
C GLY A 59 -4.21 -0.19 22.51
N THR A 60 -3.34 -0.05 21.50
CA THR A 60 -2.79 1.24 21.04
C THR A 60 -2.81 1.35 19.53
N PHE A 61 -2.74 2.57 18.99
CA PHE A 61 -2.56 2.80 17.55
C PHE A 61 -1.10 3.15 17.26
N VAL A 62 -0.60 2.81 16.07
CA VAL A 62 0.71 3.28 15.60
C VAL A 62 0.62 4.79 15.39
N GLN A 63 1.48 5.54 16.07
CA GLN A 63 1.47 6.99 16.07
C GLN A 63 2.54 7.54 15.12
N ASN A 64 2.22 8.67 14.47
CA ASN A 64 3.16 9.48 13.69
C ASN A 64 3.97 8.70 12.63
N PRO A 65 3.31 7.91 11.74
CA PRO A 65 4.01 7.32 10.61
C PRO A 65 4.68 8.41 9.77
N LYS A 66 5.91 8.14 9.33
CA LYS A 66 6.73 9.13 8.61
C LYS A 66 6.27 9.22 7.16
N LYS A 67 6.15 10.45 6.65
CA LYS A 67 5.94 10.69 5.22
C LYS A 67 7.25 10.45 4.45
N PRO A 68 7.19 9.81 3.27
CA PRO A 68 8.33 9.69 2.38
C PRO A 68 8.60 11.03 1.69
N LEU A 69 9.72 11.11 0.97
CA LEU A 69 9.93 12.18 0.00
C LEU A 69 8.90 12.04 -1.13
N PRO A 70 8.42 13.15 -1.71
CA PRO A 70 7.46 13.10 -2.81
C PRO A 70 8.10 12.52 -4.08
N CYS A 71 7.24 12.05 -4.99
CA CYS A 71 7.67 11.66 -6.32
C CYS A 71 8.26 12.85 -7.09
N TYR A 72 9.44 12.65 -7.70
CA TYR A 72 10.11 13.64 -8.54
C TYR A 72 10.08 13.27 -10.03
N ASN A 73 10.45 12.04 -10.37
CA ASN A 73 10.44 11.53 -11.74
C ASN A 73 9.35 10.47 -11.89
N PHE A 74 8.29 10.78 -12.62
CA PHE A 74 7.09 9.94 -12.70
C PHE A 74 7.40 8.49 -13.08
N LYS A 75 8.22 8.26 -14.12
CA LYS A 75 8.53 6.90 -14.60
C LYS A 75 9.30 6.09 -13.56
N GLU A 76 10.27 6.68 -12.89
CA GLU A 76 11.02 5.98 -11.83
C GLU A 76 10.15 5.76 -10.59
N CYS A 77 9.27 6.71 -10.25
CA CYS A 77 8.32 6.52 -9.15
C CYS A 77 7.39 5.34 -9.42
N VAL A 78 6.78 5.27 -10.61
CA VAL A 78 5.91 4.15 -11.00
C VAL A 78 6.66 2.82 -10.95
N LYS A 79 7.91 2.79 -11.39
CA LYS A 79 8.76 1.59 -11.32
C LYS A 79 9.03 1.17 -9.87
N GLN A 80 9.33 2.12 -9.00
CA GLN A 80 9.57 1.84 -7.58
C GLN A 80 8.28 1.33 -6.93
N SER A 81 7.16 2.01 -7.16
CA SER A 81 5.83 1.58 -6.68
C SER A 81 5.50 0.17 -7.12
N LEU A 82 5.72 -0.19 -8.40
CA LEU A 82 5.54 -1.56 -8.87
C LEU A 82 6.32 -2.58 -8.03
N VAL A 83 7.58 -2.30 -7.68
CA VAL A 83 8.40 -3.20 -6.87
C VAL A 83 7.87 -3.26 -5.44
N ASP A 84 7.54 -2.11 -4.86
CA ASP A 84 7.02 -2.00 -3.49
C ASP A 84 5.70 -2.78 -3.34
N GLU A 85 4.80 -2.70 -4.33
CA GLU A 85 3.55 -3.46 -4.36
C GLU A 85 3.79 -4.97 -4.40
N LEU A 86 4.74 -5.44 -5.22
CA LEU A 86 5.07 -6.86 -5.30
C LEU A 86 5.68 -7.37 -3.98
N ASP A 87 6.49 -6.56 -3.31
CA ASP A 87 7.03 -6.89 -1.99
C ASP A 87 5.93 -6.91 -0.91
N ALA A 88 4.96 -5.99 -0.99
CA ALA A 88 3.80 -5.95 -0.10
C ALA A 88 2.90 -7.20 -0.28
N VAL A 89 2.67 -7.66 -1.52
CA VAL A 89 1.97 -8.93 -1.80
C VAL A 89 2.63 -10.10 -1.09
N GLU A 90 3.96 -10.22 -1.18
CA GLU A 90 4.70 -11.31 -0.52
C GLU A 90 4.57 -11.23 1.00
N MET A 91 4.69 -10.02 1.57
CA MET A 91 4.52 -9.79 3.00
C MET A 91 3.10 -10.15 3.47
N TYR A 92 2.06 -9.68 2.78
CA TYR A 92 0.68 -9.92 3.16
C TYR A 92 0.26 -11.37 2.96
N LYS A 93 0.79 -12.07 1.95
CA LYS A 93 0.65 -13.52 1.84
C LYS A 93 1.19 -14.25 3.08
N GLU A 94 2.39 -13.90 3.53
CA GLU A 94 2.96 -14.51 4.75
C GLU A 94 2.14 -14.18 6.00
N MET A 95 1.66 -12.94 6.12
CA MET A 95 0.79 -12.53 7.23
C MET A 95 -0.53 -13.29 7.20
N LEU A 96 -1.17 -13.43 6.02
CA LEU A 96 -2.43 -14.15 5.85
C LEU A 96 -2.33 -15.61 6.31
N LEU A 97 -1.23 -16.27 5.96
CA LEU A 97 -0.97 -17.66 6.35
C LEU A 97 -0.67 -17.84 7.86
N THR A 98 -0.40 -16.74 8.56
CA THR A 98 0.01 -16.74 9.97
C THR A 98 -0.89 -15.87 10.86
N VAL A 99 -2.11 -15.56 10.40
CA VAL A 99 -3.06 -14.72 11.14
C VAL A 99 -3.32 -15.29 12.55
N PRO A 100 -3.18 -14.49 13.61
CA PRO A 100 -3.33 -14.99 14.98
C PRO A 100 -4.79 -15.07 15.44
N PHE A 101 -5.73 -14.44 14.71
CA PHE A 101 -7.16 -14.43 15.02
C PHE A 101 -8.01 -14.15 13.77
N GLN A 102 -9.27 -14.57 13.80
CA GLN A 102 -10.15 -14.57 12.62
C GLN A 102 -10.38 -13.19 12.02
N GLN A 103 -10.51 -12.16 12.86
CA GLN A 103 -10.79 -10.79 12.42
C GLN A 103 -9.63 -10.18 11.61
N ALA A 104 -8.42 -10.71 11.74
CA ALA A 104 -7.27 -10.29 10.94
C ALA A 104 -7.30 -10.85 9.51
N TYR A 105 -8.08 -11.89 9.23
CA TYR A 105 -8.07 -12.54 7.92
C TYR A 105 -8.51 -11.62 6.79
N ASN A 106 -9.70 -11.01 6.91
CA ASN A 106 -10.27 -10.21 5.83
C ASN A 106 -9.43 -8.97 5.48
N PRO A 107 -8.96 -8.14 6.44
CA PRO A 107 -8.14 -6.99 6.09
C PRO A 107 -6.85 -7.35 5.35
N ILE A 108 -6.17 -8.42 5.78
CA ILE A 108 -4.92 -8.86 5.16
C ILE A 108 -5.20 -9.46 3.78
N PHE A 109 -6.30 -10.21 3.63
CA PHE A 109 -6.69 -10.77 2.33
C PHE A 109 -7.04 -9.68 1.30
N ILE A 110 -7.80 -8.66 1.73
CA ILE A 110 -8.18 -7.51 0.90
C ILE A 110 -6.92 -6.80 0.42
N ALA A 111 -6.08 -6.32 1.35
CA ALA A 111 -4.85 -5.61 1.00
C ALA A 111 -3.93 -6.44 0.08
N MET A 112 -3.72 -7.72 0.38
CA MET A 112 -2.92 -8.61 -0.47
C MET A 112 -3.43 -8.67 -1.92
N HIS A 113 -4.75 -8.69 -2.12
CA HIS A 113 -5.34 -8.76 -3.44
C HIS A 113 -5.25 -7.41 -4.16
N ASP A 114 -5.50 -6.33 -3.42
CA ASP A 114 -5.46 -4.97 -3.95
C ASP A 114 -4.01 -4.60 -4.36
N GLU A 115 -2.98 -5.01 -3.61
CA GLU A 115 -1.57 -4.80 -4.02
C GLU A 115 -1.20 -5.56 -5.31
N MET A 116 -1.79 -6.75 -5.55
CA MET A 116 -1.61 -7.44 -6.84
C MET A 116 -2.21 -6.62 -7.99
N GLU A 117 -3.37 -6.02 -7.75
CA GLU A 117 -4.04 -5.15 -8.72
C GLU A 117 -3.24 -3.85 -8.95
N HIS A 118 -2.73 -3.23 -7.89
CA HIS A 118 -1.85 -2.07 -7.93
C HIS A 118 -0.59 -2.35 -8.74
N ALA A 119 0.08 -3.47 -8.50
CA ALA A 119 1.25 -3.89 -9.29
C ALA A 119 0.92 -3.99 -10.79
N ILE A 120 -0.24 -4.56 -11.16
CA ILE A 120 -0.67 -4.65 -12.56
C ILE A 120 -0.89 -3.25 -13.16
N ARG A 121 -1.53 -2.34 -12.43
CA ARG A 121 -1.74 -0.94 -12.85
C ARG A 121 -0.41 -0.20 -13.03
N MET A 122 0.49 -0.29 -12.06
CA MET A 122 1.82 0.36 -12.12
C MET A 122 2.65 -0.20 -13.28
N SER A 123 2.63 -1.52 -13.49
CA SER A 123 3.27 -2.15 -14.65
C SER A 123 2.70 -1.64 -15.97
N THR A 124 1.38 -1.47 -16.06
CA THR A 124 0.71 -0.94 -17.25
C THR A 124 1.15 0.50 -17.53
N ILE A 125 1.20 1.36 -16.50
CA ILE A 125 1.73 2.73 -16.62
C ILE A 125 3.19 2.68 -17.10
N TYR A 126 4.05 1.94 -16.38
CA TYR A 126 5.50 1.94 -16.63
C TYR A 126 5.85 1.56 -18.07
N ASN A 127 5.21 0.51 -18.60
CA ASN A 127 5.45 0.02 -19.96
C ASN A 127 4.84 0.93 -21.04
N SER A 128 3.92 1.82 -20.68
CA SER A 128 3.33 2.80 -21.59
C SER A 128 4.12 4.11 -21.65
N LEU A 129 4.97 4.37 -20.64
CA LEU A 129 5.85 5.54 -20.61
C LEU A 129 7.09 5.31 -21.49
N LYS A 130 7.39 6.27 -22.37
CA LYS A 130 8.60 6.25 -23.22
C LYS A 130 9.87 6.42 -22.41
#